data_AF-A0AAW8CRL5-F1
#
_entry.id   AF-A0AAW8CRL5-F1
#
_cell.length_a   1.000
_cell.length_b   1.000
_cell.length_c   1.000
_cell.angle_alpha   90.00
_cell.angle_beta   90.00
_cell.angle_gamma   90.00
#
_symmetry.space_group_name_H-M   'P 1'
#
loop_
_entity.id
_entity.type
_entity.pdbx_description
1 polymer ?
#
loop_
_entity_poly.entity_id
_entity_poly.type
_entity_poly.pdbx_seq_one_letter_code
_entity_poly.pdbx_strand_id
1 'polypeptide(L)'
;MKSWLLLIAGTVLLPLLVACAPDKSTCRLFDPNDRLPCDATLVGLLVFGPVFQAIDGAFFEDSRLAEREQALAEEKARRLPIYESLRDRVRAGDRSALRSCVAQCDDIGRMLASQEEILALRVEAATTLIRVGGATPDTDDVTSLVIAAALLAEQNLDLDPNIVRMGFALSQRPDFSTLAELNPYTRNELVFVRALSIIYGRHLAIRVMSEPKMRASFNVDCVGTVLANYRISDEPRAVTANARSACGAAQQVLNPRERSPKEE
;
A
#
# COMPACT_ATOMS: atom_id res chain seq x y z
N MET A 1 28.25 3.24 23.07
CA MET A 1 28.74 1.94 23.60
C MET A 1 29.38 1.05 22.52
N LYS A 2 30.19 1.60 21.59
CA LYS A 2 30.82 0.83 20.47
C LYS A 2 32.36 0.73 20.55
N SER A 3 33.00 1.36 21.53
CA SER A 3 34.48 1.44 21.59
C SER A 3 35.17 0.32 22.40
N TRP A 4 34.41 -0.57 23.06
CA TRP A 4 34.97 -1.62 23.94
C TRP A 4 35.27 -2.93 23.22
N LEU A 5 34.65 -3.22 22.07
CA LEU A 5 34.88 -4.45 21.31
C LEU A 5 36.21 -4.46 20.53
N LEU A 6 36.70 -3.29 20.09
CA LEU A 6 38.01 -3.16 19.43
C LEU A 6 39.19 -3.36 20.38
N LEU A 7 39.01 -3.09 21.68
CA LEU A 7 40.05 -3.28 22.70
C LEU A 7 40.26 -4.75 23.07
N ILE A 8 39.23 -5.59 22.97
CA ILE A 8 39.34 -7.04 23.25
C ILE A 8 40.01 -7.77 22.07
N ALA A 9 39.74 -7.36 20.83
CA ALA A 9 40.40 -7.92 19.65
C ALA A 9 41.90 -7.57 19.59
N GLY A 10 42.30 -6.37 20.03
CA GLY A 10 43.70 -5.94 20.06
C GLY A 10 44.55 -6.55 21.19
N THR A 11 43.93 -6.98 22.29
CA THR A 11 44.66 -7.48 23.48
C THR A 11 44.86 -8.99 23.50
N VAL A 12 44.02 -9.76 22.80
CA VAL A 12 44.17 -11.23 22.69
C VAL A 12 45.16 -11.64 21.58
N LEU A 13 45.43 -10.77 20.60
CA LEU A 13 46.33 -11.04 19.48
C LEU A 13 47.80 -10.65 19.72
N LEU A 14 48.12 -9.94 20.81
CA LEU A 14 49.48 -9.48 21.08
C LEU A 14 50.45 -10.49 21.74
N PRO A 15 50.05 -11.61 22.39
CA PRO A 15 51.03 -12.51 23.02
C PRO A 15 51.48 -13.69 22.15
N LEU A 16 50.92 -13.91 20.95
CA LEU A 16 51.28 -15.07 20.10
C LEU A 16 52.48 -14.83 19.17
N LEU A 17 53.10 -13.65 19.19
CA LEU A 17 54.31 -13.34 18.43
C LEU A 17 55.61 -13.43 19.25
N VAL A 18 55.56 -13.89 20.51
CA VAL A 18 56.75 -14.02 21.37
C VAL A 18 56.91 -15.46 21.84
N ALA A 19 57.24 -16.37 20.91
CA ALA A 19 57.85 -17.66 21.23
C ALA A 19 58.54 -18.24 19.99
N CYS A 20 59.67 -17.66 19.59
CA CYS A 20 60.74 -18.38 18.89
C CYS A 20 61.99 -17.48 18.77
N ALA A 21 62.89 -17.63 19.72
CA ALA A 21 64.34 -17.48 19.53
C ALA A 21 64.96 -18.70 20.23
N PRO A 22 66.11 -19.28 19.80
CA PRO A 22 67.22 -18.61 19.12
C PRO A 22 67.88 -19.45 18.00
N ASP A 23 68.32 -18.85 16.89
CA ASP A 23 69.74 -18.85 16.53
C ASP A 23 70.04 -17.98 15.31
N LYS A 24 71.29 -17.55 15.25
CA LYS A 24 71.87 -16.58 14.34
C LYS A 24 71.80 -17.01 12.88
N SER A 25 71.22 -16.17 12.01
CA SER A 25 71.94 -15.43 10.96
C SER A 25 70.99 -14.91 9.89
N THR A 26 71.22 -13.66 9.47
CA THR A 26 70.75 -13.03 8.24
C THR A 26 69.24 -12.78 8.07
N CYS A 27 68.80 -11.61 8.52
CA CYS A 27 67.76 -10.86 7.81
C CYS A 27 68.38 -10.27 6.52
N ARG A 28 67.96 -10.73 5.34
CA ARG A 28 68.04 -9.95 4.10
C ARG A 28 66.80 -10.16 3.24
N LEU A 29 66.31 -9.00 2.79
CA LEU A 29 65.23 -8.67 1.86
C LEU A 29 64.73 -9.77 0.91
N PHE A 30 63.39 -9.85 0.85
CA PHE A 30 62.58 -10.52 -0.16
C PHE A 30 63.08 -10.29 -1.60
N ASP A 31 63.37 -11.39 -2.30
CA ASP A 31 63.42 -11.50 -3.76
C ASP A 31 62.02 -11.93 -4.25
N PRO A 32 61.37 -11.21 -5.19
CA PRO A 32 60.04 -11.55 -5.68
C PRO A 32 59.98 -12.77 -6.62
N ASN A 33 61.09 -13.46 -6.91
CA ASN A 33 61.11 -14.59 -7.86
C ASN A 33 61.23 -15.99 -7.26
N ASP A 34 61.29 -16.15 -5.93
CA ASP A 34 61.29 -17.49 -5.33
C ASP A 34 59.86 -18.03 -5.14
N ARG A 35 59.56 -19.10 -5.89
CA ARG A 35 58.34 -19.90 -5.74
C ARG A 35 58.30 -20.50 -4.33
N LEU A 36 57.35 -20.04 -3.53
CA LEU A 36 57.08 -20.62 -2.21
C LEU A 36 56.77 -22.12 -2.30
N PRO A 37 57.39 -22.97 -1.47
CA PRO A 37 56.90 -24.32 -1.25
C PRO A 37 55.58 -24.25 -0.46
N CYS A 38 54.65 -25.12 -0.85
CA CYS A 38 53.39 -25.37 -0.19
C CYS A 38 53.58 -25.56 1.31
N ASP A 39 52.90 -24.75 2.13
CA ASP A 39 52.20 -25.18 3.38
C ASP A 39 51.73 -24.03 4.27
N ALA A 40 52.06 -22.77 3.97
CA ALA A 40 51.53 -21.62 4.74
C ALA A 40 50.15 -21.12 4.28
N THR A 41 49.66 -21.56 3.11
CA THR A 41 48.41 -21.05 2.51
C THR A 41 47.15 -21.68 3.11
N LEU A 42 47.25 -22.81 3.81
CA LEU A 42 46.07 -23.53 4.31
C LEU A 42 45.55 -23.04 5.67
N VAL A 43 46.41 -22.44 6.50
CA VAL A 43 46.01 -21.99 7.85
C VAL A 43 45.30 -20.63 7.82
N GLY A 44 45.65 -19.77 6.86
CA GLY A 44 44.95 -18.49 6.64
C GLY A 44 43.52 -18.65 6.13
N LEU A 45 43.26 -19.65 5.27
CA LEU A 45 41.94 -19.83 4.65
C LEU A 45 40.91 -20.49 5.59
N LEU A 46 41.34 -21.39 6.49
CA LEU A 46 40.43 -22.13 7.37
C LEU A 46 40.05 -21.37 8.66
N VAL A 47 40.85 -20.38 9.08
CA VAL A 47 40.57 -19.57 10.29
C VAL A 47 39.90 -18.23 9.95
N PHE A 48 40.23 -17.63 8.79
CA PHE A 48 39.71 -16.31 8.41
C PHE A 48 38.65 -16.35 7.28
N GLY A 49 38.47 -17.46 6.58
CA GLY A 49 37.47 -17.60 5.51
C GLY A 49 36.01 -17.29 5.92
N PRO A 50 35.50 -17.83 7.04
CA PRO A 50 34.14 -17.53 7.49
C PRO A 50 33.99 -16.11 8.04
N VAL A 51 35.07 -15.51 8.56
CA VAL A 51 35.07 -14.15 9.10
C VAL A 51 35.11 -13.11 7.98
N PHE A 52 35.90 -13.32 6.92
CA PHE A 52 35.89 -12.44 5.75
C PHE A 52 34.59 -12.57 4.94
N GLN A 53 34.02 -13.77 4.78
CA GLN A 53 32.71 -13.92 4.13
C GLN A 53 31.55 -13.30 4.93
N ALA A 54 31.60 -13.34 6.27
CA ALA A 54 30.61 -12.68 7.13
C ALA A 54 30.77 -11.15 7.15
N ILE A 55 32.01 -10.64 7.12
CA ILE A 55 32.30 -9.19 7.05
C ILE A 55 31.94 -8.64 5.68
N ASP A 56 32.32 -9.29 4.58
CA ASP A 56 31.94 -8.85 3.24
C ASP A 56 30.41 -8.96 3.04
N GLY A 57 29.77 -10.05 3.47
CA GLY A 57 28.31 -10.20 3.40
C GLY A 57 27.54 -9.13 4.17
N ALA A 58 27.95 -8.84 5.41
CA ALA A 58 27.31 -7.81 6.24
C ALA A 58 27.58 -6.38 5.72
N PHE A 59 28.78 -6.10 5.22
CA PHE A 59 29.13 -4.78 4.68
C PHE A 59 28.43 -4.51 3.34
N PHE A 60 28.26 -5.53 2.48
CA PHE A 60 27.48 -5.42 1.25
C PHE A 60 25.97 -5.33 1.50
N GLU A 61 25.44 -6.01 2.54
CA GLU A 61 24.05 -5.85 2.96
C GLU A 61 23.78 -4.47 3.56
N ASP A 62 24.67 -3.97 4.45
CA ASP A 62 24.56 -2.62 5.03
C ASP A 62 24.68 -1.53 3.97
N SER A 63 25.55 -1.70 2.97
CA SER A 63 25.69 -0.75 1.86
C SER A 63 24.44 -0.73 0.96
N ARG A 64 23.85 -1.90 0.67
CA ARG A 64 22.60 -2.00 -0.09
C ARG A 64 21.39 -1.48 0.70
N LEU A 65 21.39 -1.62 2.02
CA LEU A 65 20.37 -1.04 2.89
C LEU A 65 20.49 0.48 2.90
N ALA A 66 21.70 1.03 3.05
CA ALA A 66 21.94 2.47 2.98
C ALA A 66 21.55 3.07 1.61
N GLU A 67 21.88 2.41 0.50
CA GLU A 67 21.45 2.83 -0.84
C GLU A 67 19.92 2.81 -1.00
N ARG A 68 19.24 1.80 -0.46
CA ARG A 68 17.77 1.72 -0.48
C ARG A 68 17.12 2.78 0.39
N GLU A 69 17.66 3.04 1.58
CA GLU A 69 17.18 4.08 2.48
C GLU A 69 17.35 5.47 1.86
N GLN A 70 18.48 5.72 1.20
CA GLN A 70 18.73 6.96 0.50
C GLN A 70 17.77 7.15 -0.69
N ALA A 71 17.59 6.11 -1.52
CA ALA A 71 16.64 6.16 -2.64
C ALA A 71 15.20 6.39 -2.15
N LEU A 72 14.81 5.78 -1.03
CA LEU A 72 13.50 6.00 -0.41
C LEU A 72 13.36 7.44 0.11
N ALA A 73 14.40 7.98 0.76
CA ALA A 73 14.42 9.36 1.25
C ALA A 73 14.31 10.38 0.11
N GLU A 74 15.03 10.15 -1.00
CA GLU A 74 14.97 11.00 -2.21
C GLU A 74 13.57 10.96 -2.86
N GLU A 75 12.96 9.79 -2.96
CA GLU A 75 11.59 9.66 -3.48
C GLU A 75 10.57 10.32 -2.56
N LYS A 76 10.71 10.18 -1.23
CA LYS A 76 9.86 10.90 -0.26
C LYS A 76 10.01 12.40 -0.40
N ALA A 77 11.24 12.92 -0.49
CA ALA A 77 11.51 14.34 -0.65
C ALA A 77 10.88 14.90 -1.94
N ARG A 78 10.86 14.11 -3.02
CA ARG A 78 10.22 14.48 -4.29
C ARG A 78 8.70 14.52 -4.22
N ARG A 79 8.08 13.55 -3.51
CA ARG A 79 6.62 13.44 -3.42
C ARG A 79 6.00 14.33 -2.34
N LEU A 80 6.75 14.66 -1.29
CA LEU A 80 6.27 15.48 -0.18
C LEU A 80 5.59 16.78 -0.62
N PRO A 81 6.19 17.65 -1.47
CA PRO A 81 5.54 18.89 -1.89
C PRO A 81 4.26 18.66 -2.71
N ILE A 82 4.19 17.55 -3.47
CA ILE A 82 2.98 17.18 -4.23
C ILE A 82 1.85 16.80 -3.28
N TYR A 83 2.15 15.98 -2.26
CA TYR A 83 1.18 15.56 -1.27
C TYR A 83 0.71 16.72 -0.39
N GLU A 84 1.62 17.57 0.08
CA GLU A 84 1.27 18.76 0.87
C GLU A 84 0.40 19.72 0.07
N SER A 85 0.77 20.01 -1.18
CA SER A 85 -0.03 20.84 -2.08
C SER A 85 -1.44 20.25 -2.31
N LEU A 86 -1.54 18.94 -2.52
CA LEU A 86 -2.83 18.25 -2.66
C LEU A 86 -3.66 18.37 -1.39
N ARG A 87 -3.07 18.10 -0.22
CA ARG A 87 -3.72 18.17 1.08
C ARG A 87 -4.28 19.57 1.35
N ASP A 88 -3.49 20.60 1.09
CA ASP A 88 -3.90 21.98 1.35
C ASP A 88 -5.02 22.41 0.41
N ARG A 89 -4.99 21.97 -0.86
CA ARG A 89 -6.06 22.22 -1.83
C ARG A 89 -7.34 21.45 -1.51
N VAL A 90 -7.23 20.22 -1.00
CA VAL A 90 -8.38 19.44 -0.48
C VAL A 90 -9.07 20.21 0.65
N ARG A 91 -8.28 20.69 1.63
CA ARG A 91 -8.79 21.49 2.75
C ARG A 91 -9.39 22.83 2.32
N ALA A 92 -8.85 23.42 1.25
CA ALA A 92 -9.42 24.62 0.62
C ALA A 92 -10.70 24.35 -0.18
N GLY A 93 -11.09 23.08 -0.39
CA GLY A 93 -12.28 22.71 -1.15
C GLY A 93 -12.11 22.82 -2.67
N ASP A 94 -10.88 22.80 -3.19
CA ASP A 94 -10.61 22.78 -4.62
C ASP A 94 -11.18 21.51 -5.25
N ARG A 95 -12.21 21.65 -6.12
CA ARG A 95 -12.92 20.51 -6.72
C ARG A 95 -11.99 19.52 -7.42
N SER A 96 -10.98 19.99 -8.14
CA SER A 96 -10.04 19.10 -8.84
C SER A 96 -9.15 18.32 -7.86
N ALA A 97 -8.73 18.94 -6.76
CA ALA A 97 -7.99 18.28 -5.70
C ALA A 97 -8.86 17.26 -4.95
N LEU A 98 -10.13 17.58 -4.70
CA LEU A 98 -11.10 16.64 -4.10
C LEU A 98 -11.27 15.39 -4.99
N ARG A 99 -11.52 15.58 -6.30
CA ARG A 99 -11.62 14.48 -7.26
C ARG A 99 -10.36 13.60 -7.27
N SER A 100 -9.19 14.23 -7.33
CA SER A 100 -7.91 13.53 -7.35
C SER A 100 -7.66 12.76 -6.05
N CYS A 101 -7.99 13.34 -4.89
CA CYS A 101 -7.73 12.72 -3.61
C CYS A 101 -8.65 11.51 -3.37
N VAL A 102 -9.95 11.64 -3.67
CA VAL A 102 -10.92 10.53 -3.52
C VAL A 102 -10.43 9.27 -4.26
N ALA A 103 -9.86 9.44 -5.45
CA ALA A 103 -9.40 8.33 -6.26
C ALA A 103 -7.97 7.83 -5.95
N GLN A 104 -7.03 8.72 -5.63
CA GLN A 104 -5.59 8.39 -5.67
C GLN A 104 -4.75 8.88 -4.47
N CYS A 105 -5.37 9.45 -3.42
CA CYS A 105 -4.59 9.89 -2.25
C CYS A 105 -3.78 8.76 -1.59
N ASP A 106 -4.24 7.51 -1.66
CA ASP A 106 -3.47 6.36 -1.18
C ASP A 106 -2.13 6.25 -1.90
N ASP A 107 -2.12 6.29 -3.23
CA ASP A 107 -0.90 6.15 -4.03
C ASP A 107 0.06 7.32 -3.85
N ILE A 108 -0.49 8.52 -3.68
CA ILE A 108 0.30 9.74 -3.47
C ILE A 108 0.90 9.76 -2.06
N GLY A 109 0.10 9.38 -1.05
CA GLY A 109 0.43 9.50 0.37
C GLY A 109 1.14 8.30 0.99
N ARG A 110 1.10 7.09 0.39
CA ARG A 110 1.53 5.82 1.05
C ARG A 110 2.94 5.80 1.64
N MET A 111 3.84 6.66 1.18
CA MET A 111 5.23 6.75 1.68
C MET A 111 5.46 7.94 2.61
N LEU A 112 4.47 8.81 2.75
CA LEU A 112 4.57 10.13 3.37
C LEU A 112 3.72 10.27 4.64
N ALA A 113 2.63 9.52 4.72
CA ALA A 113 1.69 9.57 5.83
C ALA A 113 1.24 8.15 6.20
N SER A 114 0.71 8.01 7.40
CA SER A 114 0.09 6.76 7.84
C SER A 114 -1.19 6.47 7.03
N GLN A 115 -1.58 5.19 6.97
CA GLN A 115 -2.84 4.78 6.33
C GLN A 115 -4.06 5.51 6.91
N GLU A 116 -4.06 5.76 8.23
CA GLU A 116 -5.12 6.48 8.92
C GLU A 116 -5.21 7.95 8.47
N GLU A 117 -4.08 8.64 8.37
CA GLU A 117 -4.05 10.04 7.91
C GLU A 117 -4.51 10.19 6.46
N ILE A 118 -4.08 9.27 5.59
CA ILE A 118 -4.49 9.22 4.19
C ILE A 118 -6.00 8.97 4.10
N LEU A 119 -6.51 8.00 4.85
CA LEU A 119 -7.93 7.67 4.88
C LEU A 119 -8.76 8.85 5.39
N ALA A 120 -8.32 9.52 6.46
CA ALA A 120 -8.98 10.72 6.98
C ALA A 120 -9.06 11.82 5.92
N LEU A 121 -7.98 12.09 5.19
CA LEU A 121 -7.95 13.07 4.11
C LEU A 121 -8.89 12.67 2.95
N ARG A 122 -8.97 11.37 2.62
CA ARG A 122 -9.88 10.86 1.58
C ARG A 122 -11.34 10.97 2.00
N VAL A 123 -11.66 10.68 3.25
CA VAL A 123 -13.01 10.85 3.81
C VAL A 123 -13.42 12.32 3.84
N GLU A 124 -12.51 13.21 4.23
CA GLU A 124 -12.71 14.67 4.17
C GLU A 124 -12.97 15.11 2.72
N ALA A 125 -12.17 14.63 1.77
CA ALA A 125 -12.33 14.93 0.36
C ALA A 125 -13.66 14.42 -0.20
N ALA A 126 -14.04 13.17 0.12
CA ALA A 126 -15.29 12.56 -0.33
C ALA A 126 -16.52 13.30 0.23
N THR A 127 -16.51 13.59 1.52
CA THR A 127 -17.58 14.33 2.20
C THR A 127 -17.74 15.72 1.58
N THR A 128 -16.63 16.42 1.36
CA THR A 128 -16.65 17.75 0.75
C THR A 128 -17.11 17.69 -0.70
N LEU A 129 -16.64 16.71 -1.49
CA LEU A 129 -17.03 16.54 -2.89
C LEU A 129 -18.54 16.32 -3.03
N ILE A 130 -19.12 15.44 -2.19
CA ILE A 130 -20.57 15.19 -2.17
C ILE A 130 -21.34 16.47 -1.81
N ARG A 131 -20.87 17.22 -0.81
CA ARG A 131 -21.50 18.48 -0.40
C ARG A 131 -21.49 19.53 -1.51
N VAL A 132 -20.40 19.66 -2.26
CA VAL A 132 -20.26 20.70 -3.31
C VAL A 132 -20.80 20.26 -4.68
N GLY A 133 -21.01 18.96 -4.91
CA GLY A 133 -21.58 18.43 -6.16
C GLY A 133 -23.07 18.73 -6.32
N GLY A 134 -23.81 18.90 -5.22
CA GLY A 134 -25.22 19.29 -5.25
C GLY A 134 -26.14 18.29 -5.96
N ALA A 135 -27.35 18.72 -6.33
CA ALA A 135 -28.37 17.86 -6.94
C ALA A 135 -28.12 17.56 -8.44
N THR A 136 -27.32 18.40 -9.11
CA THR A 136 -27.00 18.30 -10.53
C THR A 136 -25.48 18.41 -10.71
N PRO A 137 -24.75 17.32 -10.49
CA PRO A 137 -23.30 17.37 -10.52
C PRO A 137 -22.75 17.60 -11.93
N ASP A 138 -21.65 18.34 -11.99
CA ASP A 138 -20.89 18.56 -13.22
C ASP A 138 -20.42 17.21 -13.79
N THR A 139 -20.32 17.13 -15.11
CA THR A 139 -19.91 15.92 -15.83
C THR A 139 -18.58 15.34 -15.32
N ASP A 140 -17.62 16.21 -15.01
CA ASP A 140 -16.31 15.83 -14.48
C ASP A 140 -16.36 15.23 -13.07
N ASP A 141 -17.42 15.51 -12.31
CA ASP A 141 -17.58 15.07 -10.93
C ASP A 141 -18.30 13.72 -10.82
N VAL A 142 -19.05 13.29 -11.85
CA VAL A 142 -19.97 12.14 -11.79
C VAL A 142 -19.28 10.86 -11.29
N THR A 143 -18.15 10.49 -11.89
CA THR A 143 -17.43 9.26 -11.54
C THR A 143 -16.77 9.39 -10.17
N SER A 144 -16.15 10.54 -9.88
CA SER A 144 -15.53 10.82 -8.58
C SER A 144 -16.56 10.84 -7.44
N LEU A 145 -17.79 11.29 -7.70
CA LEU A 145 -18.90 11.24 -6.74
C LEU A 145 -19.36 9.81 -6.45
N VAL A 146 -19.36 8.92 -7.45
CA VAL A 146 -19.62 7.49 -7.22
C VAL A 146 -18.53 6.87 -6.35
N ILE A 147 -17.25 7.17 -6.61
CA ILE A 147 -16.13 6.69 -5.79
C ILE A 147 -16.22 7.27 -4.37
N ALA A 148 -16.55 8.55 -4.22
CA ALA A 148 -16.74 9.21 -2.93
C ALA A 148 -17.88 8.55 -2.13
N ALA A 149 -19.03 8.32 -2.77
CA ALA A 149 -20.16 7.64 -2.14
C ALA A 149 -19.80 6.22 -1.71
N ALA A 150 -19.04 5.48 -2.52
CA ALA A 150 -18.57 4.14 -2.19
C ALA A 150 -17.63 4.16 -0.98
N LEU A 151 -16.67 5.10 -0.95
CA LEU A 151 -15.74 5.27 0.16
C LEU A 151 -16.51 5.52 1.46
N LEU A 152 -17.44 6.48 1.48
CA LEU A 152 -18.22 6.78 2.69
C LEU A 152 -19.12 5.61 3.10
N ALA A 153 -19.70 4.88 2.14
CA ALA A 153 -20.51 3.69 2.42
C ALA A 153 -19.69 2.51 2.96
N GLU A 154 -18.39 2.45 2.66
CA GLU A 154 -17.47 1.45 3.20
C GLU A 154 -17.05 1.79 4.63
N GLN A 155 -16.83 3.07 4.93
CA GLN A 155 -16.40 3.54 6.26
C GLN A 155 -17.52 3.58 7.32
N ASN A 156 -18.77 3.81 6.92
CA ASN A 156 -19.87 4.00 7.88
C ASN A 156 -20.63 2.71 8.23
N LEU A 157 -20.63 2.38 9.52
CA LEU A 157 -21.49 1.37 10.15
C LEU A 157 -22.93 1.86 10.35
N ASP A 158 -23.15 3.19 10.27
CA ASP A 158 -24.45 3.88 10.16
C ASP A 158 -24.61 4.42 8.74
N LEU A 159 -24.90 3.51 7.82
CA LEU A 159 -25.02 3.78 6.40
C LEU A 159 -26.06 4.88 6.13
N ASP A 160 -25.65 6.07 5.67
CA ASP A 160 -26.59 7.06 5.13
C ASP A 160 -27.18 6.51 3.81
N PRO A 161 -28.47 6.13 3.78
CA PRO A 161 -29.07 5.54 2.59
C PRO A 161 -29.12 6.52 1.41
N ASN A 162 -29.08 7.83 1.67
CA ASN A 162 -29.15 8.85 0.63
C ASN A 162 -27.85 8.93 -0.15
N ILE A 163 -26.70 8.82 0.51
CA ILE A 163 -25.38 8.78 -0.16
C ILE A 163 -25.30 7.57 -1.09
N VAL A 164 -25.74 6.40 -0.62
CA VAL A 164 -25.75 5.18 -1.43
C VAL A 164 -26.71 5.29 -2.62
N ARG A 165 -27.93 5.82 -2.39
CA ARG A 165 -28.91 6.04 -3.47
C ARG A 165 -28.42 7.06 -4.50
N MET A 166 -27.74 8.12 -4.07
CA MET A 166 -27.12 9.09 -4.96
C MET A 166 -26.02 8.43 -5.81
N GLY A 167 -25.08 7.72 -5.18
CA GLY A 167 -24.02 7.00 -5.90
C GLY A 167 -24.59 5.99 -6.90
N PHE A 168 -25.64 5.28 -6.53
CA PHE A 168 -26.35 4.37 -7.43
C PHE A 168 -27.03 5.12 -8.58
N ALA A 169 -27.78 6.19 -8.29
CA ALA A 169 -28.45 6.98 -9.33
C ALA A 169 -27.45 7.56 -10.36
N LEU A 170 -26.28 8.01 -9.90
CA LEU A 170 -25.22 8.48 -10.78
C LEU A 170 -24.65 7.36 -11.65
N SER A 171 -24.48 6.14 -11.12
CA SER A 171 -24.01 4.99 -11.89
C SER A 171 -25.02 4.47 -12.91
N GLN A 172 -26.32 4.80 -12.74
CA GLN A 172 -27.38 4.47 -13.69
C GLN A 172 -27.56 5.50 -14.82
N ARG A 173 -26.78 6.59 -14.85
CA ARG A 173 -26.93 7.59 -15.91
C ARG A 173 -26.59 6.98 -17.28
N PRO A 174 -27.32 7.36 -18.37
CA PRO A 174 -27.04 6.84 -19.71
C PRO A 174 -25.63 7.13 -20.22
N ASP A 175 -25.03 8.24 -19.77
CA ASP A 175 -23.69 8.67 -20.15
C ASP A 175 -22.58 8.14 -19.21
N PHE A 176 -22.93 7.44 -18.13
CA PHE A 176 -21.98 7.07 -17.07
C PHE A 176 -20.80 6.24 -17.59
N SER A 177 -21.05 5.26 -18.46
CA SER A 177 -19.99 4.43 -19.04
C SER A 177 -18.98 5.24 -19.84
N THR A 178 -19.46 6.16 -20.68
CA THR A 178 -18.60 7.07 -21.46
C THR A 178 -17.80 7.99 -20.53
N LEU A 179 -18.42 8.54 -19.49
CA LEU A 179 -17.71 9.37 -18.51
C LEU A 179 -16.66 8.57 -17.73
N ALA A 180 -16.95 7.33 -17.42
CA ALA A 180 -16.02 6.41 -16.78
C ALA A 180 -14.83 6.08 -17.67
N GLU A 181 -15.01 5.90 -18.98
CA GLU A 181 -13.89 5.62 -19.90
C GLU A 181 -12.98 6.84 -20.08
N LEU A 182 -13.55 8.05 -20.06
CA LEU A 182 -12.81 9.29 -20.28
C LEU A 182 -12.08 9.80 -19.03
N ASN A 183 -12.49 9.35 -17.84
CA ASN A 183 -11.94 9.86 -16.60
C ASN A 183 -10.54 9.25 -16.32
N PRO A 184 -9.50 10.05 -16.02
CA PRO A 184 -8.16 9.54 -15.77
C PRO A 184 -8.06 8.73 -14.47
N TYR A 185 -8.98 8.94 -13.53
CA TYR A 185 -8.99 8.32 -12.22
C TYR A 185 -9.64 6.92 -12.20
N THR A 186 -10.42 6.60 -13.22
CA THR A 186 -11.10 5.30 -13.40
C THR A 186 -10.27 4.32 -14.24
N ARG A 187 -9.11 4.75 -14.77
CA ARG A 187 -8.15 3.88 -15.49
C ARG A 187 -7.58 2.77 -14.60
N ASN A 188 -7.57 2.97 -13.29
CA ASN A 188 -7.39 1.85 -12.36
C ASN A 188 -8.74 1.11 -12.23
N GLU A 189 -8.97 0.20 -13.19
CA GLU A 189 -10.24 -0.54 -13.30
C GLU A 189 -10.63 -1.21 -11.98
N LEU A 190 -9.67 -1.70 -11.21
CA LEU A 190 -9.93 -2.40 -9.95
C LEU A 190 -10.53 -1.47 -8.87
N VAL A 191 -10.00 -0.27 -8.71
CA VAL A 191 -10.53 0.72 -7.74
C VAL A 191 -11.93 1.15 -8.13
N PHE A 192 -12.14 1.41 -9.41
CA PHE A 192 -13.43 1.82 -9.94
C PHE A 192 -14.49 0.71 -9.83
N VAL A 193 -14.17 -0.50 -10.29
CA VAL A 193 -15.06 -1.67 -10.20
C VAL A 193 -15.40 -2.00 -8.74
N ARG A 194 -14.44 -1.88 -7.82
CA ARG A 194 -14.70 -2.05 -6.38
C ARG A 194 -15.70 -1.01 -5.86
N ALA A 195 -15.50 0.26 -6.18
CA ALA A 195 -16.41 1.33 -5.75
C ALA A 195 -17.86 1.07 -6.20
N LEU A 196 -18.03 0.62 -7.44
CA LEU A 196 -19.35 0.28 -7.97
C LEU A 196 -19.93 -0.96 -7.32
N SER A 197 -19.12 -2.01 -7.13
CA SER A 197 -19.56 -3.20 -6.42
C SER A 197 -20.09 -2.86 -5.01
N ILE A 198 -19.40 -1.97 -4.28
CA ILE A 198 -19.83 -1.47 -2.97
C ILE A 198 -21.18 -0.75 -3.07
N ILE A 199 -21.32 0.20 -4.01
CA ILE A 199 -22.56 0.97 -4.17
C ILE A 199 -23.75 0.07 -4.52
N TYR A 200 -23.59 -0.83 -5.49
CA TYR A 200 -24.65 -1.76 -5.88
C TYR A 200 -25.03 -2.70 -4.73
N GLY A 201 -24.03 -3.30 -4.05
CA GLY A 201 -24.28 -4.20 -2.93
C GLY A 201 -25.01 -3.50 -1.77
N ARG A 202 -24.56 -2.30 -1.39
CA ARG A 202 -25.19 -1.49 -0.33
C ARG A 202 -26.59 -1.02 -0.74
N HIS A 203 -26.79 -0.62 -1.99
CA HIS A 203 -28.11 -0.23 -2.50
C HIS A 203 -29.10 -1.39 -2.44
N LEU A 204 -28.68 -2.59 -2.88
CA LEU A 204 -29.51 -3.79 -2.80
C LEU A 204 -29.82 -4.14 -1.34
N ALA A 205 -28.86 -4.01 -0.42
CA ALA A 205 -29.11 -4.28 1.00
C ALA A 205 -30.17 -3.33 1.58
N ILE A 206 -30.09 -2.03 1.25
CA ILE A 206 -31.13 -1.05 1.61
C ILE A 206 -32.50 -1.48 1.07
N ARG A 207 -32.57 -1.93 -0.18
CA ARG A 207 -33.83 -2.39 -0.80
C ARG A 207 -34.38 -3.66 -0.13
N VAL A 208 -33.52 -4.61 0.21
CA VAL A 208 -33.92 -5.84 0.92
C VAL A 208 -34.38 -5.55 2.35
N MET A 209 -33.82 -4.56 3.03
CA MET A 209 -34.34 -4.11 4.33
C MET A 209 -35.77 -3.57 4.22
N SER A 210 -36.13 -2.91 3.11
CA SER A 210 -37.52 -2.47 2.85
C SER A 210 -38.45 -3.59 2.36
N GLU A 211 -37.92 -4.73 1.91
CA GLU A 211 -38.68 -5.85 1.36
C GLU A 211 -38.12 -7.21 1.86
N PRO A 212 -38.44 -7.61 3.11
CA PRO A 212 -37.76 -8.72 3.80
C PRO A 212 -37.87 -10.10 3.11
N LYS A 213 -38.85 -10.28 2.22
CA LYS A 213 -39.03 -11.51 1.44
C LYS A 213 -37.84 -11.81 0.51
N MET A 214 -37.03 -10.80 0.16
CA MET A 214 -35.85 -10.95 -0.70
C MET A 214 -34.57 -11.36 0.05
N ARG A 215 -34.63 -11.52 1.39
CA ARG A 215 -33.42 -11.74 2.21
C ARG A 215 -32.75 -13.10 1.97
N ALA A 216 -33.49 -14.13 1.58
CA ALA A 216 -32.98 -15.48 1.41
C ALA A 216 -32.07 -15.65 0.18
N SER A 217 -32.25 -14.83 -0.87
CA SER A 217 -31.49 -14.90 -2.13
C SER A 217 -30.46 -13.77 -2.30
N PHE A 218 -30.36 -12.86 -1.31
CA PHE A 218 -29.58 -11.62 -1.42
C PHE A 218 -28.18 -11.81 -1.98
N ASN A 219 -27.40 -12.77 -1.48
CA ASN A 219 -26.01 -12.95 -1.93
C ASN A 219 -25.90 -13.37 -3.40
N VAL A 220 -26.80 -14.25 -3.86
CA VAL A 220 -26.81 -14.71 -5.26
C VAL A 220 -27.27 -13.58 -6.17
N ASP A 221 -28.34 -12.88 -5.79
CA ASP A 221 -28.89 -11.76 -6.54
C ASP A 221 -27.93 -10.57 -6.58
N CYS A 222 -27.20 -10.32 -5.49
CA CYS A 222 -26.22 -9.25 -5.37
C CYS A 222 -25.04 -9.45 -6.31
N VAL A 223 -24.37 -10.61 -6.25
CA VAL A 223 -23.20 -10.88 -7.09
C VAL A 223 -23.61 -10.92 -8.56
N GLY A 224 -24.75 -11.56 -8.89
CA GLY A 224 -25.28 -11.56 -10.24
C GLY A 224 -25.57 -10.17 -10.78
N THR A 225 -26.18 -9.30 -9.96
CA THR A 225 -26.49 -7.91 -10.33
C THR A 225 -25.23 -7.09 -10.55
N VAL A 226 -24.22 -7.20 -9.67
CA VAL A 226 -22.95 -6.48 -9.82
C VAL A 226 -22.24 -6.88 -11.11
N LEU A 227 -22.17 -8.19 -11.39
CA LEU A 227 -21.51 -8.72 -12.59
C LEU A 227 -22.27 -8.41 -13.88
N ALA A 228 -23.61 -8.36 -13.85
CA ALA A 228 -24.42 -8.05 -15.04
C ALA A 228 -24.30 -6.57 -15.46
N ASN A 229 -24.03 -5.67 -14.52
CA ASN A 229 -23.94 -4.23 -14.77
C ASN A 229 -22.52 -3.76 -15.12
N TYR A 230 -21.51 -4.63 -15.02
CA TYR A 230 -20.14 -4.33 -15.44
C TYR A 230 -19.71 -5.23 -16.59
N ARG A 231 -19.25 -4.61 -17.70
CA ARG A 231 -18.48 -5.36 -18.71
C ARG A 231 -17.30 -5.99 -18.00
N ILE A 232 -17.23 -7.31 -18.10
CA ILE A 232 -16.22 -8.11 -17.43
C ILE A 232 -14.87 -7.66 -18.00
N SER A 233 -14.09 -6.95 -17.19
CA SER A 233 -12.68 -6.60 -17.43
C SER A 233 -11.90 -7.84 -17.89
N ASP A 234 -10.74 -7.62 -18.53
CA ASP A 234 -9.80 -8.69 -18.89
C ASP A 234 -9.33 -9.51 -17.65
N GLU A 235 -9.64 -9.03 -16.43
CA GLU A 235 -9.41 -9.72 -15.16
C GLU A 235 -10.71 -10.24 -14.48
N PRO A 236 -11.40 -11.25 -15.04
CA PRO A 236 -12.71 -11.73 -14.53
C PRO A 236 -12.66 -12.24 -13.09
N ARG A 237 -11.51 -12.75 -12.63
CA ARG A 237 -11.32 -13.26 -11.27
C ARG A 237 -11.32 -12.14 -10.23
N ALA A 238 -10.62 -11.05 -10.49
CA ALA A 238 -10.53 -9.91 -9.57
C ALA A 238 -11.89 -9.22 -9.42
N VAL A 239 -12.60 -9.03 -10.55
CA VAL A 239 -13.96 -8.49 -10.57
C VAL A 239 -14.92 -9.35 -9.75
N THR A 240 -14.89 -10.68 -9.94
CA THR A 240 -15.75 -11.60 -9.18
C THR A 240 -15.44 -11.59 -7.68
N ALA A 241 -14.16 -11.52 -7.30
CA ALA A 241 -13.75 -11.43 -5.90
C ALA A 241 -14.24 -10.13 -5.25
N ASN A 242 -14.12 -9.00 -5.94
CA ASN A 242 -14.61 -7.70 -5.49
C ASN A 242 -16.13 -7.68 -5.31
N ALA A 243 -16.87 -8.24 -6.28
CA ALA A 243 -18.32 -8.36 -6.19
C ALA A 243 -18.75 -9.19 -4.96
N ARG A 244 -18.11 -10.35 -4.73
CA ARG A 244 -18.36 -11.19 -3.55
C ARG A 244 -18.03 -10.48 -2.25
N SER A 245 -16.90 -9.80 -2.18
CA SER A 245 -16.48 -9.04 -1.00
C SER A 245 -17.47 -7.93 -0.67
N ALA A 246 -17.88 -7.13 -1.66
CA ALA A 246 -18.86 -6.07 -1.49
C ALA A 246 -20.24 -6.60 -1.04
N CYS A 247 -20.71 -7.69 -1.64
CA CYS A 247 -21.97 -8.33 -1.23
C CYS A 247 -21.89 -8.91 0.18
N GLY A 248 -20.76 -9.51 0.56
CA GLY A 248 -20.50 -9.97 1.94
C GLY A 248 -20.55 -8.82 2.94
N ALA A 249 -19.91 -7.69 2.65
CA ALA A 249 -19.98 -6.48 3.48
C ALA A 249 -21.40 -5.91 3.57
N ALA A 250 -22.16 -5.95 2.47
CA ALA A 250 -23.56 -5.51 2.46
C ALA A 250 -24.47 -6.44 3.27
N GLN A 251 -24.21 -7.75 3.27
CA GLN A 251 -24.94 -8.73 4.09
C GLN A 251 -24.74 -8.47 5.60
N GLN A 252 -23.58 -7.97 6.02
CA GLN A 252 -23.34 -7.58 7.42
C GLN A 252 -24.28 -6.45 7.88
N VAL A 253 -24.73 -5.58 6.97
CA VAL A 253 -25.76 -4.55 7.26
C VAL A 253 -27.10 -5.21 7.58
N LEU A 254 -27.43 -6.30 6.88
CA LEU A 254 -28.67 -7.03 7.11
C LEU A 254 -28.62 -7.78 8.46
N ASN A 255 -27.45 -8.26 8.88
CA ASN A 255 -27.24 -9.03 10.11
C ASN A 255 -26.28 -8.34 11.11
N PRO A 256 -26.67 -7.23 11.77
CA PRO A 256 -25.78 -6.49 12.67
C PRO A 256 -25.30 -7.29 13.90
N ARG A 257 -25.97 -8.41 14.24
CA ARG A 257 -25.61 -9.29 15.37
C ARG A 257 -24.40 -10.21 15.10
N GLU A 258 -23.91 -10.30 13.87
CA GLU A 258 -22.73 -11.09 13.51
C GLU A 258 -21.43 -10.28 13.51
N ARG A 259 -21.44 -9.02 13.99
CA ARG A 259 -20.21 -8.30 14.32
C ARG A 259 -19.52 -9.07 15.44
N SER A 260 -18.50 -9.84 15.08
CA SER A 260 -17.70 -10.63 16.02
C SER A 260 -17.20 -9.72 17.14
N PRO A 261 -17.43 -10.07 18.42
CA PRO A 261 -16.80 -9.39 19.54
C PRO A 261 -15.36 -9.87 19.62
N LYS A 262 -14.45 -9.20 18.93
CA LYS A 262 -13.02 -9.29 19.22
C LYS A 262 -12.40 -7.91 19.08
N GLU A 263 -11.60 -7.59 20.09
CA GLU A 263 -10.83 -6.36 20.30
C GLU A 263 -11.59 -5.24 21.06
N GLU A 264 -11.98 -5.57 22.31
CA GLU A 264 -11.68 -4.72 23.47
C GLU A 264 -10.41 -5.25 24.16
#